data_AF-A0A518BGV5-F1
#
_entry.id   AF-A0A518BGV5-F1
#
_cell.length_a   1.000
_cell.length_b   1.000
_cell.length_c   1.000
_cell.angle_alpha   90.00
_cell.angle_beta   90.00
_cell.angle_gamma   90.00
#
_symmetry.space_group_name_H-M   'P 1'
#
loop_
_entity.id
_entity.type
_entity.pdbx_description
1 polymer ?
#
loop_
_entity_poly.entity_id
_entity_poly.type
_entity_poly.pdbx_seq_one_letter_code
_entity_poly.pdbx_strand_id
1 'polypeptide(L)'
;MLSFPPSPQVRIFVCRTPVDMRKSFDGLSGAVIDVVDQDPQSGHLFLFFNKRRSMMKALVWEASGYWVLSKRLEGGRFQVFDSAEAVWPTGATGQAMLAGARRRGISSQMKRKRRTHSAEFKARVAMEALKGIKPVHQIAAENEIHPVQVSQWKKELAERVGEIFERKNARSDEAVDDKRRIAALERKLGQVIIERDWLSERSKELGID
;
A
#
# COMPACT_ATOMS: atom_id res chain seq x y z
N MET A 1 32.49 13.84 -5.26
CA MET A 1 31.03 14.09 -5.43
C MET A 1 30.55 13.15 -6.51
N LEU A 2 29.54 12.32 -6.24
CA LEU A 2 28.86 11.54 -7.27
C LEU A 2 28.20 12.52 -8.26
N SER A 3 28.73 12.68 -9.46
CA SER A 3 28.06 13.46 -10.50
C SER A 3 26.91 12.63 -11.07
N PHE A 4 25.76 12.69 -10.41
CA PHE A 4 24.50 12.20 -10.96
C PHE A 4 23.81 13.39 -11.65
N PRO A 5 23.62 13.41 -12.99
CA PRO A 5 23.78 12.32 -13.96
C PRO A 5 25.20 12.25 -14.58
N PRO A 6 25.72 11.05 -14.90
CA PRO A 6 27.02 10.93 -15.54
C PRO A 6 26.84 11.12 -17.05
N SER A 7 27.07 12.32 -17.57
CA SER A 7 27.08 12.63 -19.01
C SER A 7 25.76 12.34 -19.79
N PRO A 8 25.56 12.92 -20.99
CA PRO A 8 24.36 12.66 -21.82
C PRO A 8 24.20 11.22 -22.32
N GLN A 9 25.16 10.33 -22.06
CA GLN A 9 25.20 8.97 -22.62
C GLN A 9 24.70 7.89 -21.65
N VAL A 10 24.43 8.21 -20.39
CA VAL A 10 23.99 7.21 -19.41
C VAL A 10 22.49 6.96 -19.51
N ARG A 11 22.16 5.75 -19.96
CA ARG A 11 20.79 5.26 -20.05
C ARG A 11 20.35 4.68 -18.70
N ILE A 12 19.07 4.88 -18.38
CA ILE A 12 18.43 4.31 -17.20
C ILE A 12 17.60 3.12 -17.65
N PHE A 13 18.01 1.93 -17.23
CA PHE A 13 17.27 0.70 -17.47
C PHE A 13 16.45 0.35 -16.24
N VAL A 14 15.18 0.01 -16.47
CA VAL A 14 14.28 -0.41 -15.40
C VAL A 14 13.95 -1.89 -15.55
N CYS A 15 14.42 -2.70 -14.62
CA CYS A 15 14.08 -4.11 -14.55
C CYS A 15 12.59 -4.25 -14.20
N ARG A 16 11.80 -4.77 -15.15
CA ARG A 16 10.34 -4.95 -15.01
C ARG A 16 9.97 -6.17 -14.19
N THR A 17 10.86 -7.16 -14.14
CA THR A 17 10.68 -8.39 -13.37
C THR A 17 10.99 -8.12 -11.90
N PRO A 18 10.14 -8.55 -10.95
CA PRO A 18 10.44 -8.42 -9.54
C PRO A 18 11.74 -9.14 -9.17
N VAL A 19 12.70 -8.41 -8.60
CA VAL A 19 13.98 -8.97 -8.15
C VAL A 19 13.97 -9.17 -6.64
N ASP A 20 14.63 -10.23 -6.16
CA ASP A 20 14.88 -10.41 -4.74
C ASP A 20 15.83 -9.33 -4.24
N MET A 21 15.35 -8.44 -3.37
CA MET A 21 16.15 -7.34 -2.82
C MET A 21 17.19 -7.80 -1.79
N ARG A 22 17.26 -9.09 -1.45
CA ARG A 22 18.38 -9.67 -0.69
C ARG A 22 19.66 -9.70 -1.52
N LYS A 23 19.55 -9.73 -2.85
CA LYS A 23 20.69 -9.68 -3.76
C LYS A 23 21.45 -8.35 -3.61
N SER A 24 22.78 -8.45 -3.50
CA SER A 24 23.73 -7.34 -3.47
C SER A 24 24.42 -7.24 -4.85
N PHE A 25 25.64 -6.73 -4.92
CA PHE A 25 26.41 -6.50 -6.15
C PHE A 25 26.33 -7.65 -7.18
N ASP A 26 26.88 -8.84 -6.87
CA ASP A 26 26.94 -9.95 -7.83
C ASP A 26 25.57 -10.51 -8.21
N GLY A 27 24.65 -10.51 -7.25
CA GLY A 27 23.29 -10.98 -7.50
C GLY A 27 22.49 -10.02 -8.39
N LEU A 28 22.73 -8.71 -8.28
CA LEU A 28 22.10 -7.70 -9.11
C LEU A 28 22.77 -7.60 -10.48
N SER A 29 24.09 -7.72 -10.58
CA SER A 29 24.80 -7.76 -11.87
C SER A 29 24.38 -8.99 -12.68
N GLY A 30 24.27 -10.16 -12.06
CA GLY A 30 23.68 -11.34 -12.70
C GLY A 30 22.24 -11.11 -13.17
N ALA A 31 21.44 -10.36 -12.40
CA ALA A 31 20.09 -9.99 -12.83
C ALA A 31 20.07 -8.98 -13.99
N VAL A 32 21.10 -8.13 -14.15
CA VAL A 32 21.23 -7.29 -15.36
C VAL A 32 21.43 -8.18 -16.58
N ILE A 33 22.37 -9.14 -16.49
CA ILE A 33 22.69 -10.04 -17.59
C ILE A 33 21.48 -10.92 -17.94
N ASP A 34 20.90 -11.61 -16.95
CA ASP A 34 19.85 -12.61 -17.19
C ASP A 34 18.50 -12.02 -17.59
N VAL A 35 18.17 -10.81 -17.10
CA VAL A 35 16.82 -10.24 -17.20
C VAL A 35 16.78 -9.01 -18.09
N VAL A 36 17.77 -8.13 -17.95
CA VAL A 36 17.81 -6.86 -18.70
C VAL A 36 18.57 -7.05 -20.01
N ASP A 37 19.37 -8.12 -20.14
CA ASP A 37 20.20 -8.44 -21.30
C ASP A 37 21.09 -7.25 -21.69
N GLN A 38 21.81 -6.73 -20.70
CA GLN A 38 22.74 -5.63 -20.83
C GLN A 38 24.04 -5.94 -20.11
N ASP A 39 25.10 -5.21 -20.45
CA ASP A 39 26.35 -5.27 -19.71
C ASP A 39 26.23 -4.48 -18.39
N PRO A 40 26.38 -5.11 -17.21
CA PRO A 40 26.35 -4.42 -15.93
C PRO A 40 27.52 -3.44 -15.73
N GLN A 41 28.61 -3.55 -16.48
CA GLN A 41 29.79 -2.67 -16.39
C GLN A 41 29.74 -1.49 -17.36
N SER A 42 28.67 -1.34 -18.14
CA SER A 42 28.55 -0.33 -19.18
C SER A 42 28.47 1.13 -18.67
N GLY A 43 28.48 1.34 -17.35
CA GLY A 43 28.25 2.64 -16.72
C GLY A 43 26.78 3.10 -16.75
N HIS A 44 25.86 2.25 -17.22
CA HIS A 44 24.43 2.54 -17.19
C HIS A 44 23.83 2.33 -15.80
N LEU A 45 22.68 2.97 -15.56
CA LEU A 45 21.96 2.85 -14.29
C LEU A 45 20.87 1.78 -14.42
N PHE A 46 20.95 0.75 -13.58
CA PHE A 46 19.97 -0.34 -13.55
C PHE A 46 19.10 -0.25 -12.30
N LEU A 47 17.81 0.00 -12.48
CA LEU A 47 16.82 0.09 -11.41
C LEU A 47 16.07 -1.22 -11.22
N PHE A 48 16.04 -1.70 -9.98
CA PHE A 48 15.37 -2.91 -9.56
C PHE A 48 14.32 -2.61 -8.50
N PHE A 49 13.21 -3.33 -8.57
CA PHE A 49 12.12 -3.18 -7.61
C PHE A 49 11.75 -4.52 -6.99
N ASN A 50 11.38 -4.49 -5.72
CA ASN A 50 10.80 -5.67 -5.07
C ASN A 50 9.38 -5.96 -5.59
N LYS A 51 8.86 -7.16 -5.32
CA LYS A 51 7.51 -7.58 -5.74
C LYS A 51 6.38 -6.66 -5.30
N ARG A 52 6.54 -5.95 -4.17
CA ARG A 52 5.55 -4.99 -3.66
C ARG A 52 5.77 -3.56 -4.16
N ARG A 53 6.88 -3.31 -4.88
CA ARG A 53 7.43 -2.00 -5.24
C ARG A 53 7.57 -1.05 -4.05
N SER A 54 7.83 -1.56 -2.86
CA SER A 54 8.10 -0.78 -1.65
C SER A 54 9.59 -0.54 -1.40
N MET A 55 10.45 -1.22 -2.16
CA MET A 55 11.90 -1.08 -2.08
C MET A 55 12.47 -1.06 -3.50
N MET A 56 13.43 -0.18 -3.71
CA MET A 56 14.17 -0.01 -4.96
C MET A 56 15.66 -0.13 -4.67
N LYS A 57 16.39 -0.81 -5.57
CA LYS A 57 17.84 -0.71 -5.65
C LYS A 57 18.26 -0.19 -7.02
N ALA A 58 19.29 0.64 -7.04
CA ALA A 58 19.95 1.10 -8.26
C ALA A 58 21.38 0.54 -8.29
N LEU A 59 21.76 -0.13 -9.37
CA LEU A 59 23.12 -0.61 -9.61
C LEU A 59 23.75 0.24 -10.70
N VAL A 60 24.98 0.68 -10.49
CA VAL A 60 25.81 1.37 -11.49
C VAL A 60 27.26 0.95 -11.33
N TRP A 61 28.00 0.87 -12.43
CA TRP A 61 29.45 0.70 -12.43
C TRP A 61 30.10 2.06 -12.66
N GLU A 62 30.97 2.49 -11.76
CA GLU A 62 31.74 3.74 -11.91
C GLU A 62 33.23 3.43 -11.71
N ALA A 63 34.04 3.80 -12.72
CA ALA A 63 35.51 3.77 -12.79
C ALA A 63 36.22 2.44 -12.45
N SER A 64 35.95 1.85 -11.28
CA SER A 64 36.59 0.64 -10.76
C SER A 64 35.67 -0.30 -9.97
N GLY A 65 34.38 0.02 -9.82
CA GLY A 65 33.52 -0.82 -8.98
C GLY A 65 32.03 -0.58 -9.13
N TYR A 66 31.27 -1.53 -8.57
CA TYR A 66 29.82 -1.43 -8.47
C TYR A 66 29.40 -0.56 -7.30
N TRP A 67 28.41 0.27 -7.55
CA TRP A 67 27.68 1.03 -6.56
C TRP A 67 26.24 0.52 -6.51
N VAL A 68 25.74 0.31 -5.29
CA VAL A 68 24.33 -0.04 -5.05
C VAL A 68 23.69 0.99 -4.14
N LEU A 69 22.71 1.72 -4.66
CA LEU A 69 21.87 2.62 -3.87
C LEU A 69 20.56 1.93 -3.54
N SER A 70 20.14 1.98 -2.28
CA SER A 70 18.92 1.32 -1.82
C SER A 70 17.98 2.32 -1.15
N LYS A 71 16.72 2.31 -1.57
CA LYS A 71 15.65 3.09 -0.93
C LYS A 71 14.48 2.18 -0.57
N ARG A 72 14.12 2.17 0.71
CA ARG A 72 12.93 1.51 1.24
C ARG A 72 11.90 2.58 1.63
N LEU A 73 10.65 2.36 1.23
CA LEU A 73 9.52 3.20 1.62
C LEU A 73 8.86 2.60 2.86
N GLU A 74 8.48 3.45 3.81
CA GLU A 74 7.70 3.07 5.00
C GLU A 74 6.23 2.81 4.63
N GLY A 75 5.72 3.53 3.63
CA GLY A 75 4.39 3.36 3.07
C GLY A 75 4.34 3.69 1.58
N GLY A 76 3.39 3.10 0.86
CA GLY A 76 3.20 3.33 -0.57
C GLY A 76 4.04 2.42 -1.48
N ARG A 77 4.11 2.79 -2.77
CA ARG A 77 4.79 2.03 -3.81
C ARG A 77 5.47 2.96 -4.81
N PHE A 78 6.66 2.59 -5.26
CA PHE A 78 7.32 3.23 -6.40
C PHE A 78 6.44 3.10 -7.64
N GLN A 79 6.20 4.24 -8.29
CA GLN A 79 5.58 4.29 -9.60
C GLN A 79 6.66 4.08 -10.65
N VAL A 80 6.41 3.15 -11.57
CA VAL A 80 7.28 2.88 -12.71
C VAL A 80 6.46 3.22 -13.94
N PHE A 81 6.94 4.16 -14.76
CA PHE A 81 6.28 4.56 -16.00
C PHE A 81 6.49 3.49 -17.08
N ASP A 82 5.47 3.26 -17.91
CA ASP A 82 5.40 2.12 -18.84
C ASP A 82 5.78 2.48 -20.29
N SER A 83 6.32 3.68 -20.54
CA SER A 83 6.59 4.14 -21.90
C SER A 83 7.86 3.48 -22.46
N ALA A 84 7.69 2.66 -23.50
CA ALA A 84 8.78 2.17 -24.36
C ALA A 84 9.42 3.29 -25.21
N GLU A 85 8.83 4.48 -25.23
CA GLU A 85 9.41 5.70 -25.78
C GLU A 85 9.32 6.82 -24.72
N ALA A 86 10.35 6.97 -23.92
CA ALA A 86 10.59 8.22 -23.19
C ALA A 86 11.95 8.74 -23.62
N VAL A 87 11.95 9.51 -24.71
CA VAL A 87 13.01 10.48 -24.97
C VAL A 87 13.10 11.35 -23.72
N TRP A 88 14.26 11.35 -23.07
CA TRP A 88 14.56 12.28 -22.00
C TRP A 88 14.44 13.70 -22.57
N PRO A 89 13.58 14.59 -22.04
CA PRO A 89 13.61 15.97 -22.47
C PRO A 89 14.90 16.59 -21.92
N THR A 90 15.89 16.72 -22.78
CA THR A 90 17.14 17.44 -22.48
C THR A 90 16.80 18.91 -22.28
N GLY A 91 16.71 19.34 -21.03
CA GLY A 91 16.65 20.76 -20.68
C GLY A 91 15.70 21.05 -19.52
N ALA A 92 16.27 21.64 -18.45
CA ALA A 92 15.67 22.44 -17.37
C ALA A 92 14.44 21.93 -16.58
N THR A 93 13.65 20.95 -17.06
CA THR A 93 12.45 20.45 -16.38
C THR A 93 12.71 19.20 -15.53
N GLY A 94 13.96 18.71 -15.48
CA GLY A 94 14.36 17.59 -14.61
C GLY A 94 14.38 17.94 -13.11
N GLN A 95 14.53 19.23 -12.76
CA GLN A 95 14.53 19.66 -11.36
C GLN A 95 13.11 19.84 -10.78
N ALA A 96 12.10 20.08 -11.63
CA ALA A 96 10.73 20.34 -11.18
C ALA A 96 9.98 19.09 -10.69
N MET A 97 10.41 17.88 -11.05
CA MET A 97 9.71 16.64 -10.63
C MET A 97 10.17 16.05 -9.28
N LEU A 98 11.25 16.56 -8.68
CA LEU A 98 11.61 16.20 -7.30
C LEU A 98 10.75 16.92 -6.25
N ALA A 99 9.92 17.88 -6.66
CA ALA A 99 9.03 18.63 -5.79
C ALA A 99 7.56 18.54 -6.26
N GLY A 100 6.74 17.78 -5.53
CA GLY A 100 5.29 18.04 -5.46
C GLY A 100 4.39 17.58 -6.63
N ALA A 101 3.57 16.59 -6.32
CA ALA A 101 2.38 16.10 -7.03
C ALA A 101 1.60 17.05 -7.97
N ARG A 102 1.13 16.53 -9.11
CA ARG A 102 -0.30 16.65 -9.51
C ARG A 102 -0.77 15.61 -10.52
N ARG A 103 -2.03 15.20 -10.31
CA ARG A 103 -2.86 14.24 -11.04
C ARG A 103 -3.04 14.61 -12.51
N ARG A 104 -2.99 13.62 -13.41
CA ARG A 104 -3.96 13.42 -14.50
C ARG A 104 -3.80 12.00 -15.05
N GLY A 105 -4.93 11.28 -15.15
CA GLY A 105 -4.99 9.87 -15.52
C GLY A 105 -5.12 9.63 -17.04
N ILE A 106 -5.53 8.39 -17.36
CA ILE A 106 -5.75 7.72 -18.67
C ILE A 106 -4.52 6.87 -19.07
N SER A 107 -4.56 5.57 -19.38
CA SER A 107 -5.58 4.50 -19.53
C SER A 107 -4.91 3.18 -19.05
N SER A 108 -5.52 2.38 -18.17
CA SER A 108 -6.42 1.25 -18.46
C SER A 108 -5.86 0.18 -19.41
N GLN A 109 -5.32 -0.90 -18.79
CA GLN A 109 -5.28 -2.33 -19.18
C GLN A 109 -3.85 -2.91 -19.06
N MET A 110 -3.55 -4.07 -18.47
CA MET A 110 -4.33 -5.22 -18.03
C MET A 110 -3.57 -5.84 -16.83
N LYS A 111 -3.95 -5.50 -15.59
CA LYS A 111 -3.32 -6.06 -14.39
C LYS A 111 -3.86 -7.48 -14.18
N ARG A 112 -3.01 -8.52 -14.18
CA ARG A 112 -3.39 -9.85 -13.66
C ARG A 112 -3.90 -9.66 -12.24
N LYS A 113 -5.22 -9.72 -12.08
CA LYS A 113 -5.92 -9.59 -10.80
C LYS A 113 -5.41 -10.75 -9.95
N ARG A 114 -4.65 -10.47 -8.89
CA ARG A 114 -4.39 -11.47 -7.85
C ARG A 114 -5.75 -12.06 -7.50
N ARG A 115 -5.90 -13.39 -7.56
CA ARG A 115 -7.10 -14.08 -7.06
C ARG A 115 -7.20 -13.75 -5.56
N THR A 116 -7.92 -12.68 -5.26
CA THR A 116 -8.22 -12.23 -3.90
C THR A 116 -9.50 -12.92 -3.52
N HIS A 117 -9.40 -13.93 -2.65
CA HIS A 117 -10.57 -14.59 -2.10
C HIS A 117 -11.32 -13.64 -1.18
N SER A 118 -12.67 -13.62 -1.29
CA SER A 118 -13.52 -12.83 -0.40
C SER A 118 -13.35 -13.29 1.05
N ALA A 119 -13.59 -12.39 2.01
CA ALA A 119 -13.49 -12.72 3.44
C ALA A 119 -14.44 -13.88 3.82
N GLU A 120 -15.65 -13.87 3.25
CA GLU A 120 -16.65 -14.92 3.41
C GLU A 120 -16.17 -16.29 2.90
N PHE A 121 -15.55 -16.32 1.71
CA PHE A 121 -15.02 -17.55 1.14
C PHE A 121 -13.89 -18.13 1.99
N LYS A 122 -12.98 -17.28 2.50
CA LYS A 122 -11.92 -17.71 3.41
C LYS A 122 -12.47 -18.27 4.72
N ALA A 123 -13.49 -17.62 5.28
CA ALA A 123 -14.15 -18.07 6.51
C ALA A 123 -14.83 -19.44 6.30
N ARG A 124 -15.54 -19.64 5.18
CA ARG A 124 -16.17 -20.93 4.84
C ARG A 124 -15.15 -22.06 4.75
N VAL A 125 -14.07 -21.86 3.99
CA VAL A 125 -13.00 -22.85 3.80
C VAL A 125 -12.28 -23.16 5.13
N ALA A 126 -12.01 -22.12 5.93
CA ALA A 126 -11.39 -22.29 7.25
C ALA A 126 -12.32 -23.04 8.24
N MET A 127 -13.62 -22.77 8.22
CA MET A 127 -14.61 -23.49 9.04
C MET A 127 -14.74 -24.96 8.63
N GLU A 128 -14.75 -25.25 7.33
CA GLU A 128 -14.77 -26.63 6.81
C GLU A 128 -13.51 -27.40 7.23
N ALA A 129 -12.35 -26.74 7.22
CA ALA A 129 -11.09 -27.29 7.69
C ALA A 129 -11.01 -27.43 9.23
N LEU A 130 -11.71 -26.59 10.00
CA LEU A 130 -11.84 -26.69 11.46
C LEU A 130 -12.78 -27.84 11.87
N LYS A 131 -13.88 -28.03 11.14
CA LYS A 131 -14.83 -29.13 11.37
C LYS A 131 -14.20 -30.52 11.21
N GLY A 132 -13.08 -30.62 10.46
CA GLY A 132 -12.29 -31.86 10.38
C GLY A 132 -12.91 -32.99 9.57
N ILE A 133 -14.05 -32.75 8.92
CA ILE A 133 -14.80 -33.76 8.15
C ILE A 133 -14.05 -34.14 6.86
N LYS A 134 -13.34 -33.18 6.26
CA LYS A 134 -12.53 -33.39 5.07
C LYS A 134 -11.06 -33.08 5.36
N PRO A 135 -10.12 -33.86 4.79
CA PRO A 135 -8.71 -33.55 4.92
C PRO A 135 -8.35 -32.29 4.11
N VAL A 136 -7.35 -31.55 4.59
CA VAL A 136 -6.97 -30.23 4.04
C VAL A 136 -6.66 -30.28 2.53
N HIS A 137 -6.07 -31.39 2.06
CA HIS A 137 -5.75 -31.57 0.64
C HIS A 137 -7.00 -31.73 -0.24
N GLN A 138 -8.07 -32.34 0.28
CA GLN A 138 -9.33 -32.49 -0.44
C GLN A 138 -10.08 -31.16 -0.50
N ILE A 139 -10.12 -30.41 0.60
CA ILE A 139 -10.70 -29.05 0.63
C ILE A 139 -9.97 -28.12 -0.34
N ALA A 140 -8.64 -28.25 -0.40
CA ALA A 140 -7.79 -27.52 -1.33
C ALA A 140 -8.11 -27.85 -2.80
N ALA A 141 -8.27 -29.14 -3.13
CA ALA A 141 -8.64 -29.59 -4.46
C ALA A 141 -10.04 -29.10 -4.88
N GLU A 142 -11.05 -29.28 -4.01
CA GLU A 142 -12.44 -28.90 -4.29
C GLU A 142 -12.64 -27.39 -4.50
N ASN A 143 -11.81 -26.56 -3.84
CA ASN A 143 -11.94 -25.11 -3.92
C ASN A 143 -10.87 -24.45 -4.82
N GLU A 144 -10.02 -25.22 -5.52
CA GLU A 144 -8.88 -24.76 -6.32
C GLU A 144 -7.88 -23.86 -5.54
N ILE A 145 -7.61 -24.22 -4.29
CA ILE A 145 -6.76 -23.45 -3.37
C ILE A 145 -5.52 -24.27 -3.04
N HIS A 146 -4.37 -23.62 -2.82
CA HIS A 146 -3.19 -24.34 -2.38
C HIS A 146 -3.36 -24.87 -0.93
N PRO A 147 -2.97 -26.12 -0.61
CA PRO A 147 -3.16 -26.72 0.73
C PRO A 147 -2.61 -25.87 1.88
N VAL A 148 -1.47 -25.22 1.66
CA VAL A 148 -0.87 -24.30 2.64
C VAL A 148 -1.80 -23.13 2.99
N GLN A 149 -2.57 -22.60 2.03
CA GLN A 149 -3.49 -21.48 2.29
C GLN A 149 -4.69 -21.92 3.14
N VAL A 150 -5.19 -23.13 2.93
CA VAL A 150 -6.27 -23.70 3.75
C VAL A 150 -5.81 -23.87 5.20
N SER A 151 -4.60 -24.39 5.41
CA SER A 151 -4.00 -24.47 6.76
C SER A 151 -3.78 -23.10 7.40
N GLN A 152 -3.33 -22.11 6.62
CA GLN A 152 -3.15 -20.74 7.11
C GLN A 152 -4.48 -20.11 7.52
N TRP A 153 -5.54 -20.24 6.72
CA TRP A 153 -6.84 -19.68 7.07
C TRP A 153 -7.51 -20.42 8.23
N LYS A 154 -7.30 -21.74 8.36
CA LYS A 154 -7.72 -22.52 9.54
C LYS A 154 -7.11 -21.95 10.82
N LYS A 155 -5.80 -21.67 10.80
CA LYS A 155 -5.07 -21.08 11.93
C LYS A 155 -5.52 -19.64 12.21
N GLU A 156 -5.61 -18.81 11.17
CA GLU A 156 -6.04 -17.41 11.27
C GLU A 156 -7.46 -17.28 11.85
N LEU A 157 -8.37 -18.19 11.45
CA LEU A 157 -9.73 -18.20 11.99
C LEU A 157 -9.76 -18.67 13.45
N ALA A 158 -9.00 -19.71 13.81
CA ALA A 158 -8.92 -20.18 15.19
C ALA A 158 -8.39 -19.11 16.16
N GLU A 159 -7.42 -18.31 15.73
CA GLU A 159 -6.84 -17.22 16.53
C GLU A 159 -7.78 -16.00 16.60
N ARG A 160 -8.38 -15.62 15.47
CA ARG A 160 -9.17 -14.37 15.37
C ARG A 160 -10.65 -14.52 15.67
N VAL A 161 -11.16 -15.74 15.86
CA VAL A 161 -12.59 -15.94 16.17
C VAL A 161 -12.98 -15.23 17.46
N GLY A 162 -12.11 -15.25 18.49
CA GLY A 162 -12.31 -14.53 19.74
C GLY A 162 -12.44 -13.02 19.54
N GLU A 163 -11.52 -12.42 18.76
CA GLU A 163 -11.55 -10.99 18.44
C GLU A 163 -12.83 -10.58 17.70
N ILE A 164 -13.41 -11.45 16.87
CA ILE A 164 -14.66 -11.14 16.14
C ILE A 164 -15.83 -11.01 17.12
N PHE A 165 -15.89 -11.85 18.15
CA PHE A 165 -16.92 -11.78 19.19
C PHE A 165 -16.70 -10.58 20.12
N GLU A 166 -15.46 -10.25 20.46
CA GLU A 166 -15.14 -9.06 21.26
C GLU A 166 -15.43 -7.75 20.51
N ARG A 167 -15.11 -7.66 19.21
CA ARG A 167 -15.41 -6.48 18.40
C ARG A 167 -16.91 -6.18 18.28
N LYS A 168 -17.75 -7.22 18.21
CA LYS A 168 -19.21 -7.02 18.17
C LYS A 168 -19.71 -6.37 19.46
N ASN A 169 -19.16 -6.79 20.60
CA ASN A 169 -19.51 -6.24 21.90
C ASN A 169 -18.96 -4.82 22.09
N ALA A 170 -17.71 -4.57 21.70
CA ALA A 170 -17.13 -3.22 21.74
C ALA A 170 -17.91 -2.21 20.89
N ARG A 171 -18.35 -2.62 19.69
CA ARG A 171 -19.17 -1.77 18.81
C ARG A 171 -20.56 -1.52 19.38
N SER A 172 -21.16 -2.49 20.09
CA SER A 172 -22.43 -2.24 20.79
C SER A 172 -22.24 -1.29 21.98
N ASP A 173 -21.13 -1.38 22.69
CA ASP A 173 -20.83 -0.51 23.83
C ASP A 173 -20.53 0.92 23.39
N GLU A 174 -19.75 1.10 22.31
CA GLU A 174 -19.50 2.40 21.67
C GLU A 174 -20.81 3.05 21.18
N ALA A 175 -21.69 2.27 20.54
CA ALA A 175 -22.98 2.78 20.07
C ALA A 175 -23.90 3.21 21.23
N VAL A 176 -23.80 2.57 22.39
CA VAL A 176 -24.52 2.97 23.60
C VAL A 176 -23.92 4.25 24.19
N ASP A 177 -22.59 4.37 24.22
CA ASP A 177 -21.91 5.58 24.70
C ASP A 177 -22.20 6.80 23.81
N ASP A 178 -22.18 6.62 22.48
CA ASP A 178 -22.52 7.67 21.52
C ASP A 178 -23.96 8.16 21.70
N LYS A 179 -24.91 7.25 21.90
CA LYS A 179 -26.30 7.62 22.23
C LYS A 179 -26.40 8.43 23.52
N ARG A 180 -25.60 8.09 24.54
CA ARG A 180 -25.55 8.87 25.80
C ARG A 180 -24.98 10.27 25.58
N ARG A 181 -23.93 10.40 24.78
CA ARG A 181 -23.33 11.70 24.42
C ARG A 181 -24.30 12.58 23.64
N ILE A 182 -25.00 12.01 22.67
CA ILE A 182 -26.04 12.72 21.89
C ILE A 182 -27.11 13.25 22.85
N ALA A 183 -27.67 12.39 23.71
CA ALA A 183 -28.68 12.82 24.68
C ALA A 183 -28.15 13.87 25.67
N ALA A 184 -26.87 13.84 26.04
CA ALA A 184 -26.25 14.85 26.90
C ALA A 184 -26.12 16.20 26.18
N LEU A 185 -25.74 16.20 24.91
CA LEU A 185 -25.65 17.41 24.08
C LEU A 185 -27.03 18.02 23.82
N GLU A 186 -28.04 17.19 23.53
CA GLU A 186 -29.42 17.64 23.32
C GLU A 186 -29.98 18.37 24.54
N ARG A 187 -29.71 17.89 25.76
CA ARG A 187 -30.08 18.59 27.01
C ARG A 187 -29.42 19.95 27.14
N LYS A 188 -28.11 20.04 26.89
CA LYS A 188 -27.37 21.32 26.95
C LYS A 188 -27.88 22.30 25.91
N LEU A 189 -28.21 21.81 24.71
CA LEU A 189 -28.76 22.62 23.64
C LEU A 189 -30.13 23.19 24.04
N GLY A 190 -30.99 22.38 24.66
CA GLY A 190 -32.25 22.83 25.24
C GLY A 190 -32.07 23.90 26.33
N GLN A 191 -31.11 23.71 27.24
CA GLN A 191 -30.79 24.70 28.28
C GLN A 191 -30.35 26.03 27.69
N VAL A 192 -29.41 26.02 26.74
CA VAL A 192 -28.90 27.24 26.10
C VAL A 192 -29.98 27.94 25.29
N ILE A 193 -30.89 27.19 24.63
CA ILE A 193 -32.05 27.77 23.95
C ILE A 193 -32.94 28.51 24.95
N ILE A 194 -33.27 27.89 26.09
CA ILE A 194 -34.11 28.51 27.11
C ILE A 194 -33.42 29.75 27.69
N GLU A 195 -32.13 29.68 28.00
CA GLU A 195 -31.36 30.82 28.52
C GLU A 195 -31.32 31.98 27.52
N ARG A 196 -31.08 31.68 26.23
CA ARG A 196 -31.09 32.67 25.16
C ARG A 196 -32.48 33.31 25.01
N ASP A 197 -33.54 32.50 25.00
CA ASP A 197 -34.90 33.00 24.81
C ASP A 197 -35.32 33.88 25.99
N TRP A 198 -35.00 33.46 27.22
CA TRP A 198 -35.19 34.26 28.43
C TRP A 198 -34.41 35.58 28.39
N LEU A 199 -33.13 35.55 28.01
CA LEU A 199 -32.30 36.76 27.89
C LEU A 199 -32.82 37.71 26.80
N SER A 200 -33.26 37.18 25.66
CA SER A 200 -33.81 37.98 24.57
C SER A 200 -35.11 38.67 24.98
N GLU A 201 -35.98 37.96 25.71
CA GLU A 201 -37.22 38.54 26.25
C GLU A 201 -36.93 39.64 27.28
N ARG A 202 -35.98 39.40 28.20
CA ARG A 202 -35.52 40.39 29.19
C ARG A 202 -34.89 41.64 28.56
N SER A 203 -34.12 41.47 27.49
CA SER A 203 -33.47 42.59 26.76
C SER A 203 -34.50 43.52 26.15
N LYS A 204 -35.55 42.94 25.55
CA LYS A 204 -36.70 43.69 24.98
C LYS A 204 -37.48 44.45 26.04
N GLU A 205 -37.72 43.85 27.21
CA GLU A 205 -38.37 44.52 28.34
C GLU A 205 -37.59 45.75 28.82
N LEU A 206 -36.25 45.68 28.75
CA LEU A 206 -35.36 46.75 29.20
C LEU A 206 -35.04 47.79 28.11
N GLY A 207 -35.54 47.60 26.88
CA GLY A 207 -35.27 48.50 25.75
C GLY A 207 -33.79 48.52 25.33
N ILE A 208 -33.06 47.44 25.60
CA ILE A 208 -31.66 47.26 25.22
C ILE A 208 -31.68 46.40 23.95
N ASP A 209 -31.76 47.05 22.79
CA ASP A 209 -31.52 46.41 21.48
C ASP A 209 -30.03 46.50 21.09
#